data_AF-A0A328WG26-F1
#
_entry.id   AF-A0A328WG26-F1
#
_cell.length_a   1.000
_cell.length_b   1.000
_cell.length_c   1.000
_cell.angle_alpha   90.00
_cell.angle_beta   90.00
_cell.angle_gamma   90.00
#
_symmetry.space_group_name_H-M   'P 1'
#
loop_
_entity.id
_entity.type
_entity.pdbx_description
1 polymer ?
#
loop_
_entity_poly.entity_id
_entity_poly.type
_entity_poly.pdbx_seq_one_letter_code
_entity_poly.pdbx_strand_id
1 'polypeptide(L)'
;MSKIIENVGMLDLTQATEETVTSIERIGNVGLVIYRAETAHLLTLLKNTGNIGKTIEIPEGHRYYSGTLRLDEEYFRLLEQPDRVFVNGTVIIDKGVSLEAFQSGTLHLVVNGEVYAPRHLAAAVTSALLKVGGASAEIHAYDYEPRFESGKVQLNNAYLSSSSEPMELVLNGMVHLDKELDMEQFKARIERIQVNGKAIIHEHQSPYFYEKLKTINGLVEVIPTGFEYVTKPLRLNARTVRRFKDHKLYTKKPLILEADVTRDAFSQAVSEIQSTSFIICGEEIEDLVWERCPNLNTEIVSYGRLFVFISGEETWSKDQLAALGQAANFIVDGTLTFDDDVTEEDIKASVSSLDLFGEVVVGEKRIKGILYPYLRVNNGSIIVKGTEEELAGIGNVGMLSL
;
A
#
# COMPACT_ATOMS: atom_id res chain seq x y z
N MET A 1 -11.37 -25.15 16.78
CA MET A 1 -11.61 -24.06 15.80
C MET A 1 -10.48 -24.14 14.81
N SER A 2 -10.78 -24.43 13.55
CA SER A 2 -9.79 -24.45 12.48
C SER A 2 -9.38 -23.02 12.14
N LYS A 3 -8.07 -22.80 11.93
CA LYS A 3 -7.54 -21.50 11.54
C LYS A 3 -7.41 -21.44 10.02
N ILE A 4 -8.03 -20.44 9.41
CA ILE A 4 -7.79 -20.06 8.02
C ILE A 4 -6.92 -18.82 8.04
N ILE A 5 -5.84 -18.85 7.27
CA ILE A 5 -4.89 -17.76 7.15
C ILE A 5 -4.88 -17.36 5.68
N GLU A 6 -4.96 -16.07 5.37
CA GLU A 6 -4.82 -15.57 3.99
C GLU A 6 -3.36 -15.70 3.51
N ASN A 7 -2.74 -14.65 2.96
CA ASN A 7 -1.37 -14.73 2.48
C ASN A 7 -0.39 -14.56 3.64
N VAL A 8 0.70 -15.33 3.61
CA VAL A 8 1.78 -15.28 4.59
C VAL A 8 3.05 -14.84 3.88
N GLY A 9 3.69 -13.76 4.37
CA GLY A 9 4.97 -13.31 3.83
C GLY A 9 6.06 -14.35 4.04
N MET A 10 6.24 -14.78 5.30
CA MET A 10 7.18 -15.83 5.69
C MET A 10 6.54 -16.83 6.66
N LEU A 11 6.60 -18.12 6.30
CA LEU A 11 6.21 -19.24 7.16
C LEU A 11 7.47 -19.87 7.77
N ASP A 12 7.56 -19.85 9.10
CA ASP A 12 8.67 -20.41 9.86
C ASP A 12 8.30 -21.77 10.44
N LEU A 13 8.91 -22.82 9.89
CA LEU A 13 8.75 -24.21 10.32
C LEU A 13 9.92 -24.68 11.18
N THR A 14 10.87 -23.82 11.56
CA THR A 14 12.15 -24.25 12.16
C THR A 14 11.99 -24.90 13.53
N GLN A 15 10.87 -24.67 14.22
CA GLN A 15 10.48 -25.30 15.48
C GLN A 15 9.10 -25.97 15.42
N ALA A 16 8.52 -26.08 14.22
CA ALA A 16 7.16 -26.57 14.05
C ALA A 16 7.06 -28.07 14.34
N THR A 17 5.86 -28.49 14.72
CA THR A 17 5.49 -29.90 14.91
C THR A 17 4.37 -30.30 13.95
N GLU A 18 4.17 -31.59 13.72
CA GLU A 18 3.05 -32.08 12.89
C GLU A 18 1.70 -31.58 13.41
N GLU A 19 1.51 -31.50 14.74
CA GLU A 19 0.29 -30.99 15.37
C GLU A 19 0.05 -29.51 15.01
N THR A 20 1.08 -28.67 15.10
CA THR A 20 0.97 -27.23 14.79
C THR A 20 0.59 -26.99 13.34
N VAL A 21 1.20 -27.74 12.41
CA VAL A 21 0.92 -27.63 10.97
C VAL A 21 -0.47 -28.14 10.62
N THR A 22 -0.89 -29.28 11.21
CA THR A 22 -2.21 -29.88 10.93
C THR A 22 -3.37 -29.16 11.62
N SER A 23 -3.11 -28.34 12.64
CA SER A 23 -4.12 -27.49 13.28
C SER A 23 -4.63 -26.35 12.38
N ILE A 24 -3.90 -26.05 11.29
CA ILE A 24 -4.25 -25.02 10.32
C ILE A 24 -5.01 -25.67 9.16
N GLU A 25 -6.23 -25.20 8.93
CA GLU A 25 -7.07 -25.75 7.87
C GLU A 25 -6.62 -25.29 6.50
N ARG A 26 -6.24 -24.01 6.37
CA ARG A 26 -5.82 -23.41 5.11
C ARG A 26 -4.86 -22.26 5.34
N ILE A 27 -3.84 -22.18 4.49
CA ILE A 27 -3.01 -20.99 4.30
C ILE A 27 -3.20 -20.55 2.84
N GLY A 28 -3.32 -19.25 2.59
CA GLY A 28 -3.27 -18.67 1.24
C GLY A 28 -1.87 -18.80 0.62
N ASN A 29 -1.43 -17.81 -0.14
CA ASN A 29 -0.10 -17.86 -0.74
C ASN A 29 0.97 -17.59 0.32
N VAL A 30 2.10 -18.31 0.22
CA VAL A 30 3.26 -18.13 1.09
C VAL A 30 4.42 -17.61 0.28
N GLY A 31 4.99 -16.46 0.66
CA GLY A 31 6.15 -15.88 -0.01
C GLY A 31 7.40 -16.75 0.16
N LEU A 32 7.74 -17.06 1.42
CA LEU A 32 8.91 -17.82 1.82
C LEU A 32 8.56 -18.83 2.91
N VAL A 33 9.01 -20.08 2.78
CA VAL A 33 9.03 -21.05 3.89
C VAL A 33 10.47 -21.27 4.32
N ILE A 34 10.73 -21.13 5.62
CA ILE A 34 12.02 -21.51 6.23
C ILE A 34 11.85 -22.78 7.06
N TYR A 35 12.82 -23.68 6.98
CA TYR A 35 12.80 -24.95 7.71
C TYR A 35 14.22 -25.40 8.03
N ARG A 36 14.34 -26.37 8.94
CA ARG A 36 15.57 -27.13 9.19
C ARG A 36 15.43 -28.56 8.70
N ALA A 37 16.54 -29.26 8.50
CA ALA A 37 16.56 -30.64 8.03
C ALA A 37 15.59 -31.56 8.82
N GLU A 38 15.49 -31.37 10.14
CA GLU A 38 14.61 -32.13 11.03
C GLU A 38 13.12 -31.90 10.74
N THR A 39 12.77 -30.69 10.27
CA THR A 39 11.40 -30.23 10.00
C THR A 39 11.03 -30.29 8.52
N ALA A 40 11.94 -30.70 7.64
CA ALA A 40 11.74 -30.72 6.19
C ALA A 40 10.52 -31.57 5.77
N HIS A 41 10.24 -32.65 6.50
CA HIS A 41 9.10 -33.53 6.26
C HIS A 41 7.74 -32.80 6.40
N LEU A 42 7.67 -31.73 7.21
CA LEU A 42 6.46 -30.94 7.43
C LEU A 42 6.00 -30.18 6.18
N LEU A 43 6.90 -29.91 5.23
CA LEU A 43 6.55 -29.30 3.95
C LEU A 43 5.50 -30.13 3.20
N THR A 44 5.52 -31.46 3.35
CA THR A 44 4.54 -32.36 2.72
C THR A 44 3.16 -32.33 3.38
N LEU A 45 3.08 -31.76 4.60
CA LEU A 45 1.83 -31.59 5.35
C LEU A 45 1.11 -30.27 5.02
N LEU A 46 1.77 -29.33 4.34
CA LEU A 46 1.21 -28.05 3.87
C LEU A 46 0.25 -28.21 2.67
N LYS A 47 -0.57 -29.26 2.65
CA LYS A 47 -1.42 -29.65 1.52
C LYS A 47 -2.49 -28.60 1.16
N ASN A 48 -2.94 -27.85 2.16
CA ASN A 48 -3.96 -26.81 2.01
C ASN A 48 -3.34 -25.40 2.01
N THR A 49 -2.06 -25.30 1.66
CA THR A 49 -1.38 -24.02 1.43
C THR A 49 -1.51 -23.64 -0.05
N GLY A 50 -1.69 -22.35 -0.35
CA GLY A 50 -1.64 -21.82 -1.70
C GLY A 50 -0.23 -21.90 -2.31
N ASN A 51 0.08 -21.01 -3.25
CA ASN A 51 1.39 -21.04 -3.90
C ASN A 51 2.50 -20.72 -2.89
N ILE A 52 3.55 -21.55 -2.87
CA ILE A 52 4.78 -21.28 -2.12
C ILE A 52 5.79 -20.70 -3.10
N GLY A 53 6.18 -19.45 -2.88
CA GLY A 53 7.14 -18.74 -3.74
C GLY A 53 8.55 -19.31 -3.65
N LYS A 54 9.04 -19.55 -2.43
CA LYS A 54 10.38 -20.08 -2.17
C LYS A 54 10.39 -20.92 -0.89
N THR A 55 11.18 -21.98 -0.86
CA THR A 55 11.53 -22.72 0.35
C THR A 55 13.04 -22.60 0.60
N ILE A 56 13.45 -22.44 1.85
CA ILE A 56 14.86 -22.34 2.22
C ILE A 56 15.14 -23.20 3.45
N GLU A 57 16.13 -24.07 3.32
CA GLU A 57 16.69 -24.82 4.43
C GLU A 57 17.76 -23.99 5.15
N ILE A 58 17.60 -23.84 6.46
CA ILE A 58 18.63 -23.24 7.31
C ILE A 58 19.70 -24.30 7.57
N PRO A 59 20.97 -24.07 7.17
CA PRO A 59 22.02 -25.06 7.34
C PRO A 59 22.29 -25.39 8.81
N GLU A 60 22.78 -26.60 9.07
CA GLU A 60 23.10 -27.08 10.42
C GLU A 60 24.08 -26.14 11.14
N GLY A 61 23.84 -25.94 12.44
CA GLY A 61 24.66 -25.07 13.29
C GLY A 61 24.52 -23.58 13.01
N HIS A 62 23.69 -23.15 12.05
CA HIS A 62 23.44 -21.73 11.83
C HIS A 62 22.33 -21.22 12.75
N ARG A 63 22.65 -20.14 13.45
CA ARG A 63 21.67 -19.32 14.16
C ARG A 63 20.84 -18.55 13.15
N TYR A 64 19.52 -18.59 13.30
CA TYR A 64 18.60 -17.83 12.45
C TYR A 64 18.47 -16.41 12.95
N TYR A 65 18.49 -15.45 12.03
CA TYR A 65 18.22 -14.04 12.30
C TYR A 65 17.28 -13.49 11.23
N SER A 66 16.17 -12.86 11.65
CA SER A 66 15.22 -12.20 10.77
C SER A 66 15.29 -10.69 10.98
N GLY A 67 15.38 -9.92 9.89
CA GLY A 67 15.45 -8.46 9.93
C GLY A 67 16.83 -7.90 9.58
N THR A 68 17.24 -6.81 10.24
CA THR A 68 18.46 -6.06 9.93
C THR A 68 19.59 -6.39 10.92
N LEU A 69 20.62 -7.10 10.45
CA LEU A 69 21.83 -7.37 11.23
C LEU A 69 22.90 -6.34 10.91
N ARG A 70 23.38 -5.63 11.94
CA ARG A 70 24.45 -4.64 11.81
C ARG A 70 25.75 -5.17 12.41
N LEU A 71 26.83 -5.05 11.66
CA LEU A 71 28.14 -5.61 11.98
C LEU A 71 29.18 -4.48 12.04
N ASP A 72 29.60 -4.12 13.23
CA ASP A 72 30.65 -3.14 13.47
C ASP A 72 32.01 -3.80 13.74
N GLU A 73 33.05 -2.99 13.94
CA GLU A 73 34.39 -3.50 14.17
C GLU A 73 34.56 -4.20 15.53
N GLU A 74 33.70 -3.88 16.51
CA GLU A 74 33.69 -4.57 17.80
C GLU A 74 33.12 -5.98 17.68
N TYR A 75 32.05 -6.15 16.89
CA TYR A 75 31.47 -7.46 16.57
C TYR A 75 32.56 -8.43 16.09
N PHE A 76 33.35 -8.04 15.08
CA PHE A 76 34.39 -8.90 14.54
C PHE A 76 35.53 -9.18 15.53
N ARG A 77 35.87 -8.23 16.39
CA ARG A 77 36.92 -8.39 17.41
C ARG A 77 36.52 -9.32 18.55
N LEU A 78 35.24 -9.36 18.91
CA LEU A 78 34.72 -10.20 19.98
C LEU A 78 34.38 -11.64 19.54
N LEU A 79 34.54 -11.96 18.25
CA LEU A 79 34.38 -13.33 17.75
C LEU A 79 35.56 -14.21 18.16
N GLU A 80 35.47 -14.83 19.34
CA GLU A 80 36.46 -15.81 19.82
C GLU A 80 36.35 -17.18 19.11
N GLN A 81 35.18 -17.49 18.54
CA GLN A 81 34.90 -18.74 17.83
C GLN A 81 34.12 -18.48 16.53
N PRO A 82 34.13 -19.43 15.58
CA PRO A 82 33.34 -19.30 14.36
C PRO A 82 31.85 -19.15 14.65
N ASP A 83 31.29 -17.97 14.34
CA ASP A 83 29.85 -17.71 14.42
C ASP A 83 29.23 -18.03 13.05
N ARG A 84 28.12 -18.78 13.07
CA ARG A 84 27.41 -19.21 11.87
C ARG A 84 26.02 -18.60 11.91
N VAL A 85 25.77 -17.64 11.03
CA VAL A 85 24.52 -16.88 11.03
C VAL A 85 23.84 -17.00 9.68
N PHE A 86 22.57 -17.40 9.72
CA PHE A 86 21.66 -17.32 8.59
C PHE A 86 20.77 -16.09 8.78
N VAL A 87 20.88 -15.11 7.89
CA VAL A 87 20.09 -13.87 7.92
C VAL A 87 19.03 -13.92 6.82
N ASN A 88 17.76 -13.81 7.20
CA ASN A 88 16.68 -13.48 6.26
C ASN A 88 16.35 -11.98 6.40
N GLY A 89 16.86 -11.17 5.50
CA GLY A 89 16.73 -9.72 5.57
C GLY A 89 18.01 -9.00 5.13
N THR A 90 18.40 -7.98 5.88
CA THR A 90 19.46 -7.06 5.48
C THR A 90 20.66 -7.18 6.41
N VAL A 91 21.86 -7.24 5.85
CA VAL A 91 23.10 -7.11 6.62
C VAL A 91 23.78 -5.79 6.27
N ILE A 92 24.19 -5.03 7.28
CA ILE A 92 24.92 -3.78 7.11
C ILE A 92 26.26 -3.93 7.82
N ILE A 93 27.36 -3.84 7.08
CA ILE A 93 28.71 -3.83 7.64
C ILE A 93 29.15 -2.39 7.76
N ASP A 94 29.50 -1.93 8.97
CA ASP A 94 29.77 -0.52 9.22
C ASP A 94 31.04 -0.03 8.51
N LYS A 95 31.04 1.26 8.15
CA LYS A 95 32.15 1.90 7.43
C LYS A 95 33.49 1.83 8.18
N GLY A 96 33.44 1.78 9.50
CA GLY A 96 34.61 1.69 10.37
C GLY A 96 35.33 0.34 10.34
N VAL A 97 34.70 -0.72 9.81
CA VAL A 97 35.31 -2.07 9.80
C VAL A 97 36.53 -2.08 8.89
N SER A 98 37.68 -2.41 9.45
CA SER A 98 38.91 -2.62 8.69
C SER A 98 38.89 -3.96 7.93
N LEU A 99 39.65 -4.06 6.83
CA LEU A 99 39.78 -5.31 6.07
C LEU A 99 40.37 -6.42 6.93
N GLU A 100 41.34 -6.08 7.78
CA GLU A 100 41.96 -7.01 8.71
C GLU A 100 40.95 -7.57 9.70
N ALA A 101 40.17 -6.72 10.38
CA ALA A 101 39.14 -7.16 11.32
C ALA A 101 38.10 -8.07 10.64
N PHE A 102 37.65 -7.73 9.42
CA PHE A 102 36.72 -8.55 8.67
C PHE A 102 37.29 -9.93 8.31
N GLN A 103 38.55 -9.99 7.84
CA GLN A 103 39.19 -11.23 7.42
C GLN A 103 39.66 -12.11 8.58
N SER A 104 40.06 -11.51 9.70
CA SER A 104 40.39 -12.25 10.93
C SER A 104 39.16 -12.83 11.60
N GLY A 105 38.00 -12.21 11.38
CA GLY A 105 36.72 -12.69 11.92
C GLY A 105 36.35 -14.04 11.34
N THR A 106 35.94 -14.97 12.20
CA THR A 106 35.48 -16.31 11.79
C THR A 106 33.97 -16.35 11.52
N LEU A 107 33.40 -15.29 10.96
CA LEU A 107 31.97 -15.19 10.67
C LEU A 107 31.61 -15.94 9.37
N HIS A 108 30.77 -16.96 9.49
CA HIS A 108 30.16 -17.65 8.36
C HIS A 108 28.75 -17.14 8.16
N LEU A 109 28.59 -16.29 7.15
CA LEU A 109 27.34 -15.58 6.90
C LEU A 109 26.64 -16.14 5.67
N VAL A 110 25.39 -16.59 5.85
CA VAL A 110 24.45 -16.92 4.79
C VAL A 110 23.35 -15.86 4.83
N VAL A 111 23.10 -15.17 3.70
CA VAL A 111 22.07 -14.13 3.64
C VAL A 111 21.07 -14.45 2.54
N ASN A 112 19.78 -14.42 2.89
CA ASN A 112 18.67 -14.35 1.96
C ASN A 112 18.10 -12.92 2.03
N GLY A 113 18.51 -12.07 1.10
CA GLY A 113 18.17 -10.64 1.08
C GLY A 113 19.33 -9.78 0.58
N GLU A 114 19.66 -8.71 1.31
CA GLU A 114 20.61 -7.68 0.86
C GLU A 114 21.78 -7.53 1.83
N VAL A 115 22.98 -7.27 1.30
CA VAL A 115 24.18 -7.00 2.08
C VAL A 115 24.78 -5.68 1.65
N TYR A 116 24.80 -4.72 2.57
CA TYR A 116 25.41 -3.42 2.39
C TYR A 116 26.80 -3.44 2.99
N ALA A 117 27.81 -3.21 2.16
CA ALA A 117 29.20 -3.23 2.54
C ALA A 117 29.90 -1.92 2.15
N PRO A 118 30.83 -1.41 2.97
CA PRO A 118 31.68 -0.29 2.58
C PRO A 118 32.46 -0.66 1.33
N ARG A 119 32.67 0.29 0.43
CA ARG A 119 33.33 0.01 -0.86
C ARG A 119 34.69 -0.68 -0.73
N HIS A 120 35.47 -0.38 0.31
CA HIS A 120 36.76 -1.03 0.55
C HIS A 120 36.66 -2.51 0.98
N LEU A 121 35.51 -2.96 1.47
CA LEU A 121 35.27 -4.35 1.87
C LEU A 121 34.46 -5.16 0.86
N ALA A 122 33.83 -4.53 -0.13
CA ALA A 122 32.86 -5.17 -1.01
C ALA A 122 33.37 -6.48 -1.64
N ALA A 123 34.62 -6.52 -2.09
CA ALA A 123 35.23 -7.73 -2.66
C ALA A 123 35.44 -8.85 -1.62
N ALA A 124 35.91 -8.49 -0.42
CA ALA A 124 36.09 -9.45 0.68
C ALA A 124 34.76 -10.04 1.14
N VAL A 125 33.73 -9.19 1.28
CA VAL A 125 32.37 -9.61 1.62
C VAL A 125 31.79 -10.54 0.56
N THR A 126 31.99 -10.21 -0.71
CA THR A 126 31.55 -11.06 -1.83
C THR A 126 32.19 -12.45 -1.79
N SER A 127 33.47 -12.52 -1.44
CA SER A 127 34.19 -13.79 -1.32
C SER A 127 33.80 -14.60 -0.07
N ALA A 128 33.39 -13.93 1.00
CA ALA A 128 33.06 -14.57 2.27
C ALA A 128 31.61 -15.05 2.36
N LEU A 129 30.69 -14.46 1.58
CA LEU A 129 29.28 -14.84 1.59
C LEU A 129 29.06 -16.25 1.06
N LEU A 130 28.46 -17.09 1.90
CA LEU A 130 28.13 -18.46 1.56
C LEU A 130 26.81 -18.51 0.78
N LYS A 131 26.85 -19.08 -0.42
CA LYS A 131 25.66 -19.37 -1.24
C LYS A 131 25.20 -20.80 -0.98
N VAL A 132 24.32 -20.99 -0.01
CA VAL A 132 23.85 -22.31 0.45
C VAL A 132 22.33 -22.32 0.59
N GLY A 133 21.68 -23.48 0.38
CA GLY A 133 20.26 -23.68 0.70
C GLY A 133 19.27 -22.85 -0.12
N GLY A 134 19.68 -22.38 -1.30
CA GLY A 134 18.86 -21.48 -2.14
C GLY A 134 18.83 -20.02 -1.66
N ALA A 135 19.55 -19.68 -0.58
CA ALA A 135 19.74 -18.30 -0.16
C ALA A 135 20.53 -17.52 -1.22
N SER A 136 20.06 -16.31 -1.51
CA SER A 136 20.68 -15.39 -2.46
C SER A 136 20.79 -14.02 -1.82
N ALA A 137 22.00 -13.47 -1.85
CA ALA A 137 22.29 -12.14 -1.34
C ALA A 137 22.67 -11.22 -2.50
N GLU A 138 22.04 -10.05 -2.59
CA GLU A 138 22.53 -8.96 -3.42
C GLU A 138 23.47 -8.08 -2.60
N ILE A 139 24.65 -7.77 -3.15
CA ILE A 139 25.67 -6.98 -2.44
C ILE A 139 25.65 -5.56 -2.97
N HIS A 140 25.55 -4.59 -2.07
CA HIS A 140 25.55 -3.18 -2.36
C HIS A 140 26.77 -2.52 -1.72
N ALA A 141 27.73 -2.15 -2.57
CA ALA A 141 28.88 -1.37 -2.15
C ALA A 141 28.50 0.10 -2.00
N TYR A 142 28.75 0.66 -0.81
CA TYR A 142 28.39 2.04 -0.49
C TYR A 142 29.62 2.88 -0.12
N ASP A 143 29.54 4.19 -0.39
CA ASP A 143 30.52 5.19 0.08
C ASP A 143 30.02 5.89 1.36
N TYR A 144 28.70 6.06 1.45
CA TYR A 144 27.96 6.58 2.60
C TYR A 144 26.95 5.54 3.04
N GLU A 145 26.82 5.39 4.34
CA GLU A 145 25.99 4.32 4.88
C GLU A 145 24.53 4.45 4.44
N PRO A 146 23.88 3.35 4.04
CA PRO A 146 22.48 3.38 3.65
C PRO A 146 21.58 3.73 4.84
N ARG A 147 20.65 4.65 4.61
CA ARG A 147 19.61 5.03 5.56
C ARG A 147 18.29 4.39 5.16
N PHE A 148 17.77 3.58 6.07
CA PHE A 148 16.49 2.88 5.91
C PHE A 148 15.38 3.68 6.54
N GLU A 149 14.33 3.94 5.76
CA GLU A 149 13.11 4.60 6.25
C GLU A 149 11.90 3.75 5.87
N SER A 150 10.95 3.60 6.79
CA SER A 150 9.79 2.73 6.62
C SER A 150 8.49 3.45 6.96
N GLY A 151 7.40 3.11 6.26
CA GLY A 151 6.06 3.66 6.49
C GLY A 151 5.75 4.84 5.59
N LYS A 152 5.31 5.97 6.18
CA LYS A 152 5.01 7.22 5.45
C LYS A 152 6.15 8.20 5.65
N VAL A 153 6.96 8.40 4.62
CA VAL A 153 8.15 9.26 4.65
C VAL A 153 7.87 10.51 3.82
N GLN A 154 8.10 11.69 4.40
CA GLN A 154 8.07 12.95 3.69
C GLN A 154 9.50 13.48 3.52
N LEU A 155 9.95 13.60 2.28
CA LEU A 155 11.22 14.24 1.96
C LEU A 155 10.97 15.73 1.75
N ASN A 156 11.42 16.53 2.71
CA ASN A 156 11.36 17.99 2.69
C ASN A 156 12.77 18.59 2.94
N ASN A 157 12.89 19.91 2.85
CA ASN A 157 14.17 20.59 3.03
C ASN A 157 14.78 20.37 4.43
N ALA A 158 13.95 20.19 5.46
CA ALA A 158 14.42 19.88 6.81
C ALA A 158 15.03 18.47 6.88
N TYR A 159 14.43 17.48 6.20
CA TYR A 159 14.97 16.14 6.08
C TYR A 159 16.34 16.16 5.40
N LEU A 160 16.47 16.84 4.25
CA LEU A 160 17.75 16.95 3.54
C LEU A 160 18.82 17.68 4.35
N SER A 161 18.42 18.67 5.15
CA SER A 161 19.32 19.44 6.01
C SER A 161 19.74 18.68 7.28
N SER A 162 19.06 17.59 7.63
CA SER A 162 19.41 16.77 8.80
C SER A 162 20.73 16.01 8.66
N SER A 163 21.24 15.86 7.43
CA SER A 163 22.52 15.22 7.14
C SER A 163 23.50 16.20 6.51
N SER A 164 24.74 16.19 7.01
CA SER A 164 25.88 16.91 6.43
C SER A 164 26.55 16.15 5.29
N GLU A 165 26.24 14.86 5.12
CA GLU A 165 26.83 13.99 4.11
C GLU A 165 25.77 13.50 3.11
N PRO A 166 26.15 13.16 1.86
CA PRO A 166 25.26 12.45 0.94
C PRO A 166 24.75 11.15 1.56
N MET A 167 23.52 10.77 1.23
CA MET A 167 22.84 9.59 1.77
C MET A 167 22.43 8.65 0.65
N GLU A 168 22.60 7.34 0.86
CA GLU A 168 21.90 6.32 0.09
C GLU A 168 20.59 6.01 0.83
N LEU A 169 19.43 6.25 0.21
CA LEU A 169 18.12 6.03 0.83
C LEU A 169 17.52 4.70 0.38
N VAL A 170 17.07 3.90 1.35
CA VAL A 170 16.25 2.70 1.13
C VAL A 170 14.89 2.95 1.77
N LEU A 171 13.87 3.16 0.92
CA LEU A 171 12.56 3.65 1.34
C LEU A 171 11.50 2.56 1.17
N ASN A 172 10.93 2.10 2.29
CA ASN A 172 9.92 1.05 2.32
C ASN A 172 8.55 1.63 2.68
N GLY A 173 7.60 1.64 1.74
CA GLY A 173 6.25 2.15 1.95
C GLY A 173 5.90 3.33 1.05
N MET A 174 5.35 4.41 1.61
CA MET A 174 4.91 5.58 0.88
C MET A 174 5.89 6.74 1.09
N VAL A 175 6.49 7.21 0.01
CA VAL A 175 7.40 8.36 0.00
C VAL A 175 6.71 9.51 -0.70
N HIS A 176 6.73 10.68 -0.08
CA HIS A 176 6.23 11.92 -0.69
C HIS A 176 7.37 12.94 -0.71
N LEU A 177 7.75 13.38 -1.92
CA LEU A 177 8.63 14.52 -2.08
C LEU A 177 7.78 15.79 -1.97
N ASP A 178 8.14 16.66 -1.04
CA ASP A 178 7.47 17.94 -0.86
C ASP A 178 7.54 18.76 -2.16
N LYS A 179 6.47 19.46 -2.52
CA LYS A 179 6.42 20.28 -3.73
C LYS A 179 7.54 21.32 -3.78
N GLU A 180 7.87 21.89 -2.62
CA GLU A 180 8.85 22.98 -2.48
C GLU A 180 10.24 22.45 -2.08
N LEU A 181 10.51 21.17 -2.34
CA LEU A 181 11.81 20.56 -2.11
C LEU A 181 12.88 21.21 -3.01
N ASP A 182 13.99 21.64 -2.41
CA ASP A 182 15.14 22.18 -3.13
C ASP A 182 15.84 21.04 -3.90
N MET A 183 15.71 21.06 -5.22
CA MET A 183 16.24 20.00 -6.06
C MET A 183 17.76 20.03 -6.23
N GLU A 184 18.41 21.17 -6.03
CA GLU A 184 19.86 21.25 -5.99
C GLU A 184 20.39 20.66 -4.68
N GLN A 185 19.73 20.97 -3.57
CA GLN A 185 20.03 20.32 -2.29
C GLN A 185 19.77 18.81 -2.37
N PHE A 186 18.66 18.39 -2.96
CA PHE A 186 18.35 16.97 -3.16
C PHE A 186 19.44 16.28 -3.97
N LYS A 187 19.89 16.87 -5.08
CA LYS A 187 20.95 16.31 -5.93
C LYS A 187 22.27 16.15 -5.18
N ALA A 188 22.61 17.10 -4.32
CA ALA A 188 23.83 17.09 -3.51
C ALA A 188 23.75 16.15 -2.29
N ARG A 189 22.57 15.99 -1.68
CA ARG A 189 22.37 15.23 -0.44
C ARG A 189 21.93 13.79 -0.66
N ILE A 190 21.36 13.46 -1.80
CA ILE A 190 20.92 12.11 -2.11
C ILE A 190 21.86 11.53 -3.15
N GLU A 191 22.56 10.46 -2.79
CA GLU A 191 23.43 9.74 -3.72
C GLU A 191 22.63 8.73 -4.53
N ARG A 192 21.78 7.96 -3.86
CA ARG A 192 20.93 6.92 -4.47
C ARG A 192 19.62 6.78 -3.72
N ILE A 193 18.59 6.34 -4.43
CA ILE A 193 17.29 5.98 -3.87
C ILE A 193 16.91 4.57 -4.33
N GLN A 194 16.47 3.76 -3.39
CA GLN A 194 15.71 2.54 -3.64
C GLN A 194 14.32 2.70 -3.03
N VAL A 195 13.28 2.36 -3.78
CA VAL A 195 11.90 2.46 -3.30
C VAL A 195 11.21 1.10 -3.41
N ASN A 196 10.74 0.59 -2.28
CA ASN A 196 9.85 -0.56 -2.19
C ASN A 196 8.47 -0.06 -1.75
N GLY A 197 7.61 0.23 -2.71
CA GLY A 197 6.28 0.79 -2.45
C GLY A 197 5.91 1.91 -3.42
N LYS A 198 5.40 3.03 -2.90
CA LYS A 198 4.87 4.13 -3.71
C LYS A 198 5.66 5.41 -3.49
N ALA A 199 6.16 6.01 -4.56
CA ALA A 199 6.70 7.37 -4.54
C ALA A 199 5.68 8.35 -5.13
N ILE A 200 5.48 9.49 -4.48
CA ILE A 200 4.66 10.60 -4.98
C ILE A 200 5.60 11.78 -5.18
N ILE A 201 5.72 12.25 -6.41
CA ILE A 201 6.63 13.31 -6.82
C ILE A 201 5.90 14.33 -7.69
N HIS A 202 6.44 15.54 -7.80
CA HIS A 202 5.97 16.52 -8.77
C HIS A 202 6.72 16.40 -10.10
N GLU A 203 6.07 16.74 -11.20
CA GLU A 203 6.61 16.58 -12.55
C GLU A 203 8.01 17.20 -12.74
N HIS A 204 8.21 18.42 -12.22
CA HIS A 204 9.50 19.11 -12.26
C HIS A 204 10.62 18.40 -11.47
N GLN A 205 10.28 17.52 -10.54
CA GLN A 205 11.22 16.74 -9.72
C GLN A 205 11.60 15.42 -10.40
N SER A 206 10.82 14.96 -11.38
CA SER A 206 11.02 13.67 -12.05
C SER A 206 12.44 13.46 -12.57
N PRO A 207 13.09 14.40 -13.29
CA PRO A 207 14.43 14.18 -13.81
C PRO A 207 15.45 13.89 -12.70
N TYR A 208 15.39 14.65 -11.60
CA TYR A 208 16.26 14.50 -10.44
C TYR A 208 15.98 13.19 -9.69
N PHE A 209 14.70 12.84 -9.50
CA PHE A 209 14.31 11.61 -8.84
C PHE A 209 14.79 10.39 -9.61
N TYR A 210 14.53 10.34 -10.94
CA TYR A 210 14.96 9.22 -11.78
C TYR A 210 16.47 9.16 -11.98
N GLU A 211 17.19 10.28 -11.93
CA GLU A 211 18.68 10.29 -11.91
C GLU A 211 19.23 9.55 -10.69
N LYS A 212 18.58 9.68 -9.53
CA LYS A 212 19.02 9.07 -8.26
C LYS A 212 18.38 7.70 -8.00
N LEU A 213 17.28 7.36 -8.68
CA LEU A 213 16.55 6.11 -8.51
C LEU A 213 17.34 4.93 -9.08
N LYS A 214 17.76 4.03 -8.21
CA LYS A 214 18.44 2.79 -8.58
C LYS A 214 17.44 1.66 -8.87
N THR A 215 16.46 1.48 -7.99
CA THR A 215 15.47 0.40 -8.06
C THR A 215 14.11 0.91 -7.57
N ILE A 216 13.05 0.50 -8.26
CA ILE A 216 11.65 0.74 -7.86
C ILE A 216 10.88 -0.59 -7.90
N ASN A 217 10.49 -1.07 -6.72
CA ASN A 217 9.55 -2.17 -6.57
C ASN A 217 8.20 -1.59 -6.17
N GLY A 218 7.47 -1.05 -7.15
CA GLY A 218 6.15 -0.48 -6.96
C GLY A 218 5.83 0.62 -7.98
N LEU A 219 5.20 1.72 -7.54
CA LEU A 219 4.67 2.76 -8.44
C LEU A 219 5.26 4.14 -8.12
N VAL A 220 5.61 4.89 -9.16
CA VAL A 220 5.87 6.33 -9.08
C VAL A 220 4.62 7.07 -9.59
N GLU A 221 4.03 7.90 -8.72
CA GLU A 221 2.93 8.79 -9.05
C GLU A 221 3.48 10.19 -9.26
N VAL A 222 3.32 10.71 -10.48
CA VAL A 222 3.79 12.03 -10.86
C VAL A 222 2.61 13.00 -10.86
N ILE A 223 2.68 14.02 -10.02
CA ILE A 223 1.73 15.13 -9.96
C ILE A 223 2.14 16.14 -11.06
N PRO A 224 1.29 16.42 -12.05
CA PRO A 224 1.64 17.32 -13.15
C PRO A 224 1.91 18.76 -12.68
N THR A 225 2.68 19.49 -13.48
CA THR A 225 3.04 20.88 -13.18
C THR A 225 1.80 21.78 -13.12
N GLY A 226 1.74 22.62 -12.09
CA GLY A 226 0.62 23.55 -11.87
C GLY A 226 -0.58 22.93 -11.17
N PHE A 227 -0.60 21.62 -10.93
CA PHE A 227 -1.66 20.95 -10.18
C PHE A 227 -1.40 20.99 -8.67
N GLU A 228 -2.48 21.15 -7.91
CA GLU A 228 -2.53 20.92 -6.46
C GLU A 228 -2.93 19.48 -6.18
N TYR A 229 -2.16 18.79 -5.33
CA TYR A 229 -2.46 17.41 -4.96
C TYR A 229 -3.46 17.35 -3.81
N VAL A 230 -4.63 16.77 -4.10
CA VAL A 230 -5.70 16.59 -3.13
C VAL A 230 -5.65 15.15 -2.60
N THR A 231 -5.31 15.01 -1.31
CA THR A 231 -5.05 13.70 -0.67
C THR A 231 -6.26 13.09 0.03
N LYS A 232 -7.36 13.86 0.16
CA LYS A 232 -8.59 13.46 0.85
C LYS A 232 -9.81 13.76 -0.03
N PRO A 233 -10.97 13.11 0.20
CA PRO A 233 -12.19 13.50 -0.46
C PRO A 233 -12.46 15.00 -0.28
N LEU A 234 -12.74 15.69 -1.37
CA LEU A 234 -12.93 17.14 -1.37
C LEU A 234 -14.40 17.45 -1.59
N ARG A 235 -15.03 18.13 -0.61
CA ARG A 235 -16.43 18.55 -0.67
C ARG A 235 -16.51 20.07 -0.80
N LEU A 236 -17.07 20.54 -1.92
CA LEU A 236 -17.16 21.94 -2.28
C LEU A 236 -18.62 22.40 -2.27
N ASN A 237 -18.88 23.50 -1.57
CA ASN A 237 -20.15 24.23 -1.59
C ASN A 237 -19.94 25.64 -2.13
N ALA A 238 -21.00 26.43 -2.23
CA ALA A 238 -20.97 27.81 -2.74
C ALA A 238 -19.90 28.69 -2.08
N ARG A 239 -19.57 28.42 -0.81
CA ARG A 239 -18.57 29.18 -0.04
C ARG A 239 -17.15 28.63 -0.23
N THR A 240 -16.96 27.32 -0.17
CA THR A 240 -15.61 26.72 -0.23
C THR A 240 -15.06 26.69 -1.64
N VAL A 241 -15.91 26.54 -2.66
CA VAL A 241 -15.49 26.55 -4.08
C VAL A 241 -14.74 27.83 -4.44
N ARG A 242 -15.18 29.00 -3.95
CA ARG A 242 -14.59 30.32 -4.23
C ARG A 242 -13.16 30.52 -3.70
N ARG A 243 -12.67 29.61 -2.86
CA ARG A 243 -11.29 29.66 -2.33
C ARG A 243 -10.28 29.16 -3.35
N PHE A 244 -10.70 28.19 -4.15
CA PHE A 244 -10.00 27.75 -5.33
C PHE A 244 -10.19 28.90 -6.33
N LYS A 245 -9.10 29.53 -6.76
CA LYS A 245 -9.11 30.65 -7.70
C LYS A 245 -8.29 30.19 -8.89
N ASP A 246 -8.96 29.67 -9.91
CA ASP A 246 -8.30 29.09 -11.08
C ASP A 246 -7.32 27.94 -10.73
N HIS A 247 -7.68 27.10 -9.76
CA HIS A 247 -6.81 25.98 -9.36
C HIS A 247 -6.95 24.79 -10.32
N LYS A 248 -5.83 24.10 -10.57
CA LYS A 248 -5.80 22.78 -11.20
C LYS A 248 -5.73 21.70 -10.13
N LEU A 249 -6.62 20.72 -10.16
CA LEU A 249 -6.73 19.71 -9.10
C LEU A 249 -6.27 18.34 -9.58
N TYR A 250 -5.34 17.71 -8.87
CA TYR A 250 -4.94 16.32 -9.09
C TYR A 250 -5.40 15.49 -7.89
N THR A 251 -6.25 14.50 -8.11
CA THR A 251 -6.83 13.71 -7.01
C THR A 251 -7.03 12.24 -7.38
N LYS A 252 -6.91 11.36 -6.38
CA LYS A 252 -7.35 9.96 -6.45
C LYS A 252 -8.49 9.68 -5.47
N LYS A 253 -9.13 10.75 -5.01
CA LYS A 253 -10.22 10.73 -4.03
C LYS A 253 -11.45 11.43 -4.61
N PRO A 254 -12.65 11.06 -4.15
CA PRO A 254 -13.89 11.66 -4.63
C PRO A 254 -13.87 13.19 -4.52
N LEU A 255 -14.38 13.86 -5.55
CA LEU A 255 -14.70 15.28 -5.54
C LEU A 255 -16.21 15.44 -5.51
N ILE A 256 -16.74 16.18 -4.55
CA ILE A 256 -18.18 16.32 -4.30
C ILE A 256 -18.53 17.80 -4.42
N LEU A 257 -19.36 18.15 -5.40
CA LEU A 257 -19.87 19.51 -5.61
C LEU A 257 -21.32 19.55 -5.12
N GLU A 258 -21.59 20.33 -4.07
CA GLU A 258 -22.92 20.51 -3.48
C GLU A 258 -23.86 21.28 -4.41
N ALA A 259 -25.17 21.18 -4.12
CA ALA A 259 -26.22 21.71 -4.99
C ALA A 259 -26.18 23.24 -5.11
N ASP A 260 -25.52 23.92 -4.18
CA ASP A 260 -25.35 25.37 -4.16
C ASP A 260 -24.14 25.86 -4.99
N VAL A 261 -23.36 24.94 -5.57
CA VAL A 261 -22.24 25.28 -6.46
C VAL A 261 -22.77 25.70 -7.84
N THR A 262 -22.80 27.00 -8.09
CA THR A 262 -23.21 27.57 -9.38
C THR A 262 -22.13 27.39 -10.46
N ARG A 263 -22.54 27.34 -11.73
CA ARG A 263 -21.65 27.30 -12.90
C ARG A 263 -20.56 28.38 -12.87
N ASP A 264 -20.92 29.63 -12.60
CA ASP A 264 -19.97 30.75 -12.56
C ASP A 264 -18.92 30.57 -11.46
N ALA A 265 -19.36 30.20 -10.26
CA ALA A 265 -18.47 29.97 -9.13
C ALA A 265 -17.49 28.81 -9.40
N PHE A 266 -17.96 27.73 -10.02
CA PHE A 266 -17.10 26.60 -10.38
C PHE A 266 -16.11 26.96 -11.50
N SER A 267 -16.57 27.63 -12.56
CA SER A 267 -15.74 28.03 -13.71
C SER A 267 -14.60 28.98 -13.32
N GLN A 268 -14.84 29.87 -12.36
CA GLN A 268 -13.81 30.76 -11.80
C GLN A 268 -12.86 30.04 -10.84
N ALA A 269 -13.31 28.94 -10.25
CA ALA A 269 -12.60 28.29 -9.17
C ALA A 269 -11.64 27.19 -9.63
N VAL A 270 -12.09 26.36 -10.56
CA VAL A 270 -11.38 25.17 -11.00
C VAL A 270 -11.17 25.23 -12.50
N SER A 271 -9.90 25.30 -12.89
CA SER A 271 -9.52 25.45 -14.30
C SER A 271 -9.38 24.11 -15.01
N GLU A 272 -8.97 23.07 -14.27
CA GLU A 272 -8.69 21.73 -14.77
C GLU A 272 -8.71 20.70 -13.61
N ILE A 273 -9.16 19.49 -13.88
CA ILE A 273 -9.21 18.37 -12.94
C ILE A 273 -8.57 17.16 -13.61
N GLN A 274 -7.63 16.53 -12.91
CA GLN A 274 -7.12 15.20 -13.22
C GLN A 274 -7.46 14.28 -12.06
N SER A 275 -8.46 13.42 -12.28
CA SER A 275 -8.91 12.44 -11.30
C SER A 275 -8.71 11.02 -11.81
N THR A 276 -8.56 10.07 -10.89
CA THR A 276 -8.76 8.62 -11.15
C THR A 276 -9.84 8.03 -10.24
N SER A 277 -10.62 8.90 -9.60
CA SER A 277 -11.81 8.56 -8.80
C SER A 277 -13.03 9.16 -9.50
N PHE A 278 -14.18 9.21 -8.84
CA PHE A 278 -15.40 9.81 -9.38
C PHE A 278 -15.61 11.25 -8.89
N ILE A 279 -16.42 12.00 -9.62
CA ILE A 279 -16.83 13.36 -9.28
C ILE A 279 -18.36 13.39 -9.17
N ILE A 280 -18.89 13.88 -8.06
CA ILE A 280 -20.32 14.09 -7.85
C ILE A 280 -20.65 15.56 -8.13
N CYS A 281 -21.63 15.85 -8.98
CA CYS A 281 -22.05 17.22 -9.27
C CYS A 281 -23.54 17.35 -9.60
N GLY A 282 -24.08 18.57 -9.57
CA GLY A 282 -25.43 18.81 -10.07
C GLY A 282 -25.50 18.73 -11.59
N GLU A 283 -26.64 18.30 -12.14
CA GLU A 283 -26.89 18.23 -13.59
C GLU A 283 -26.59 19.58 -14.31
N GLU A 284 -26.85 20.71 -13.64
CA GLU A 284 -26.66 22.07 -14.18
C GLU A 284 -25.19 22.46 -14.47
N ILE A 285 -24.23 21.71 -13.92
CA ILE A 285 -22.78 21.94 -14.10
C ILE A 285 -22.06 20.72 -14.67
N GLU A 286 -22.76 19.63 -14.98
CA GLU A 286 -22.18 18.36 -15.40
C GLU A 286 -21.31 18.52 -16.66
N ASP A 287 -21.82 19.20 -17.68
CA ASP A 287 -21.12 19.51 -18.93
C ASP A 287 -19.81 20.26 -18.66
N LEU A 288 -19.83 21.25 -17.77
CA LEU A 288 -18.66 22.02 -17.39
C LEU A 288 -17.66 21.15 -16.61
N VAL A 289 -18.13 20.23 -15.76
CA VAL A 289 -17.23 19.29 -15.05
C VAL A 289 -16.54 18.37 -16.06
N TRP A 290 -17.25 17.88 -17.09
CA TRP A 290 -16.65 17.13 -18.19
C TRP A 290 -15.61 17.95 -18.96
N GLU A 291 -15.91 19.21 -19.29
CA GLU A 291 -14.95 20.11 -19.96
C GLU A 291 -13.67 20.31 -19.13
N ARG A 292 -13.80 20.39 -17.81
CA ARG A 292 -12.67 20.60 -16.88
C ARG A 292 -11.93 19.30 -16.56
N CYS A 293 -12.52 18.14 -16.82
CA CYS A 293 -11.95 16.83 -16.52
C CYS A 293 -11.78 16.00 -17.81
N PRO A 294 -10.73 16.25 -18.62
CA PRO A 294 -10.54 15.57 -19.91
C PRO A 294 -10.18 14.09 -19.79
N ASN A 295 -9.92 13.59 -18.57
CA ASN A 295 -9.57 12.19 -18.34
C ASN A 295 -10.80 11.29 -18.43
N LEU A 296 -10.86 10.44 -19.46
CA LEU A 296 -11.95 9.48 -19.68
C LEU A 296 -12.09 8.40 -18.59
N ASN A 297 -11.09 8.23 -17.71
CA ASN A 297 -11.15 7.28 -16.61
C ASN A 297 -11.84 7.83 -15.36
N THR A 298 -12.31 9.07 -15.38
CA THR A 298 -13.07 9.67 -14.28
C THR A 298 -14.55 9.53 -14.53
N GLU A 299 -15.26 8.89 -13.61
CA GLU A 299 -16.73 8.83 -13.66
C GLU A 299 -17.30 10.14 -13.12
N ILE A 300 -18.19 10.79 -13.88
CA ILE A 300 -18.92 11.99 -13.42
C ILE A 300 -20.36 11.58 -13.15
N VAL A 301 -20.74 11.67 -11.88
CA VAL A 301 -22.04 11.25 -11.36
C VAL A 301 -22.88 12.49 -11.09
N SER A 302 -23.83 12.76 -11.98
CA SER A 302 -24.75 13.87 -11.79
C SER A 302 -25.95 13.52 -10.91
N TYR A 303 -26.41 14.47 -10.11
CA TYR A 303 -27.65 14.36 -9.34
C TYR A 303 -28.60 15.52 -9.65
N GLY A 304 -29.90 15.26 -9.52
CA GLY A 304 -30.93 16.25 -9.82
C GLY A 304 -31.15 17.23 -8.65
N ARG A 305 -31.78 16.75 -7.57
CA ARG A 305 -32.19 17.60 -6.43
C ARG A 305 -31.57 17.23 -5.09
N LEU A 306 -31.45 15.94 -4.83
CA LEU A 306 -30.95 15.40 -3.57
C LEU A 306 -30.11 14.18 -3.87
N PHE A 307 -28.95 14.11 -3.22
CA PHE A 307 -28.11 12.92 -3.24
C PHE A 307 -27.79 12.47 -1.82
N VAL A 308 -27.55 11.18 -1.67
CA VAL A 308 -27.03 10.55 -0.46
C VAL A 308 -25.69 9.92 -0.83
N PHE A 309 -24.62 10.34 -0.16
CA PHE A 309 -23.28 9.81 -0.39
C PHE A 309 -22.84 8.95 0.79
N ILE A 310 -22.64 7.66 0.53
CA ILE A 310 -22.24 6.65 1.51
C ILE A 310 -20.77 6.30 1.27
N SER A 311 -19.86 6.81 2.09
CA SER A 311 -18.41 6.57 1.97
C SER A 311 -17.84 5.56 2.96
N GLY A 312 -18.67 5.06 3.88
CA GLY A 312 -18.32 4.09 4.92
C GLY A 312 -19.44 3.07 5.07
N GLU A 313 -19.56 2.47 6.25
CA GLU A 313 -20.64 1.53 6.55
C GLU A 313 -21.85 2.27 7.13
N GLU A 314 -23.01 2.14 6.49
CA GLU A 314 -24.27 2.71 6.97
C GLU A 314 -25.40 1.69 6.85
N THR A 315 -26.26 1.65 7.87
CA THR A 315 -27.52 0.88 7.84
C THR A 315 -28.70 1.83 7.76
N TRP A 316 -29.58 1.58 6.80
CA TRP A 316 -30.75 2.40 6.51
C TRP A 316 -32.02 1.58 6.65
N SER A 317 -32.85 1.96 7.61
CA SER A 317 -34.20 1.43 7.82
C SER A 317 -35.23 2.15 6.96
N LYS A 318 -36.46 1.63 6.97
CA LYS A 318 -37.62 2.28 6.36
C LYS A 318 -37.81 3.72 6.82
N ASP A 319 -37.68 3.99 8.11
CA ASP A 319 -37.90 5.32 8.67
C ASP A 319 -36.85 6.33 8.18
N GLN A 320 -35.59 5.90 7.99
CA GLN A 320 -34.53 6.74 7.44
C GLN A 320 -34.80 7.09 5.96
N LEU A 321 -35.30 6.12 5.17
CA LEU A 321 -35.72 6.37 3.79
C LEU A 321 -36.90 7.33 3.73
N ALA A 322 -37.91 7.13 4.57
CA ALA A 322 -39.07 8.02 4.64
C ALA A 322 -38.70 9.45 5.06
N ALA A 323 -37.70 9.61 5.93
CA ALA A 323 -37.22 10.91 6.40
C ALA A 323 -36.58 11.78 5.29
N LEU A 324 -36.19 11.19 4.15
CA LEU A 324 -35.71 11.97 2.99
C LEU A 324 -36.81 12.88 2.43
N GLY A 325 -38.09 12.51 2.58
CA GLY A 325 -39.25 13.27 2.11
C GLY A 325 -39.39 13.36 0.58
N GLN A 326 -38.41 12.88 -0.18
CA GLN A 326 -38.40 12.78 -1.64
C GLN A 326 -37.37 11.74 -2.09
N ALA A 327 -37.50 11.28 -3.35
CA ALA A 327 -36.52 10.38 -3.94
C ALA A 327 -35.14 11.05 -4.07
N ALA A 328 -34.07 10.30 -3.80
CA ALA A 328 -32.69 10.76 -3.83
C ALA A 328 -31.80 9.88 -4.72
N ASN A 329 -30.75 10.47 -5.27
CA ASN A 329 -29.69 9.76 -5.96
C ASN A 329 -28.75 9.15 -4.90
N PHE A 330 -28.65 7.83 -4.83
CA PHE A 330 -27.75 7.14 -3.89
C PHE A 330 -26.41 6.88 -4.56
N ILE A 331 -25.33 7.31 -3.93
CA ILE A 331 -23.96 7.15 -4.42
C ILE A 331 -23.19 6.40 -3.34
N VAL A 332 -22.84 5.14 -3.61
CA VAL A 332 -22.29 4.20 -2.62
C VAL A 332 -20.84 3.87 -2.98
N ASP A 333 -19.91 4.38 -2.17
CA ASP A 333 -18.45 4.13 -2.22
C ASP A 333 -17.96 3.32 -1.00
N GLY A 334 -18.82 3.12 0.00
CA GLY A 334 -18.63 2.21 1.12
C GLY A 334 -19.63 1.05 1.09
N THR A 335 -20.27 0.76 2.22
CA THR A 335 -21.27 -0.31 2.36
C THR A 335 -22.58 0.27 2.85
N LEU A 336 -23.63 0.16 2.04
CA LEU A 336 -25.00 0.50 2.40
C LEU A 336 -25.79 -0.76 2.71
N THR A 337 -26.19 -0.95 3.97
CA THR A 337 -27.08 -2.04 4.37
C THR A 337 -28.51 -1.53 4.44
N PHE A 338 -29.40 -2.06 3.61
CA PHE A 338 -30.83 -1.88 3.84
C PHE A 338 -31.29 -2.85 4.93
N ASP A 339 -31.95 -2.31 5.95
CA ASP A 339 -32.42 -3.11 7.06
C ASP A 339 -33.60 -4.00 6.63
N ASP A 340 -33.92 -4.99 7.46
CA ASP A 340 -34.89 -6.03 7.11
C ASP A 340 -36.34 -5.49 7.01
N ASP A 341 -36.58 -4.27 7.50
CA ASP A 341 -37.86 -3.57 7.43
C ASP A 341 -38.07 -2.79 6.12
N VAL A 342 -37.05 -2.69 5.26
CA VAL A 342 -37.11 -1.97 3.98
C VAL A 342 -37.83 -2.79 2.92
N THR A 343 -38.91 -2.24 2.38
CA THR A 343 -39.76 -2.89 1.36
C THR A 343 -39.49 -2.40 -0.07
N GLU A 344 -40.08 -3.09 -1.04
CA GLU A 344 -40.06 -2.68 -2.46
C GLU A 344 -40.65 -1.28 -2.65
N GLU A 345 -41.75 -0.98 -1.95
CA GLU A 345 -42.43 0.32 -2.00
C GLU A 345 -41.54 1.44 -1.44
N ASP A 346 -40.80 1.17 -0.37
CA ASP A 346 -39.90 2.15 0.25
C ASP A 346 -38.76 2.53 -0.70
N ILE A 347 -38.17 1.55 -1.38
CA ILE A 347 -37.13 1.78 -2.41
C ILE A 347 -37.70 2.57 -3.59
N LYS A 348 -38.86 2.17 -4.11
CA LYS A 348 -39.49 2.87 -5.23
C LYS A 348 -39.84 4.33 -4.92
N ALA A 349 -40.19 4.62 -3.68
CA ALA A 349 -40.53 5.97 -3.24
C ALA A 349 -39.29 6.84 -2.97
N SER A 350 -38.18 6.24 -2.55
CA SER A 350 -37.05 6.96 -1.95
C SER A 350 -35.78 6.95 -2.79
N VAL A 351 -35.63 6.02 -3.74
CA VAL A 351 -34.43 5.89 -4.58
C VAL A 351 -34.77 6.39 -5.99
N SER A 352 -34.10 7.45 -6.45
CA SER A 352 -34.21 7.91 -7.84
C SER A 352 -33.21 7.22 -8.74
N SER A 353 -31.99 7.01 -8.26
CA SER A 353 -30.92 6.26 -8.92
C SER A 353 -29.95 5.69 -7.89
N LEU A 354 -29.14 4.75 -8.34
CA LEU A 354 -28.07 4.14 -7.58
C LEU A 354 -26.79 4.13 -8.42
N ASP A 355 -25.73 4.76 -7.90
CA ASP A 355 -24.39 4.78 -8.46
C ASP A 355 -23.49 3.96 -7.53
N LEU A 356 -23.12 2.77 -7.98
CA LEU A 356 -22.52 1.75 -7.13
C LEU A 356 -21.03 1.59 -7.43
N PHE A 357 -20.20 2.01 -6.47
CA PHE A 357 -18.74 1.84 -6.44
C PHE A 357 -18.29 0.87 -5.33
N GLY A 358 -19.07 0.77 -4.25
CA GLY A 358 -18.87 -0.15 -3.13
C GLY A 358 -19.92 -1.27 -3.07
N GLU A 359 -20.53 -1.47 -1.91
CA GLU A 359 -21.42 -2.60 -1.65
C GLU A 359 -22.80 -2.16 -1.17
N VAL A 360 -23.85 -2.82 -1.64
CA VAL A 360 -25.20 -2.71 -1.07
C VAL A 360 -25.62 -4.06 -0.54
N VAL A 361 -25.91 -4.15 0.75
CA VAL A 361 -26.34 -5.37 1.43
C VAL A 361 -27.85 -5.29 1.66
N VAL A 362 -28.57 -6.35 1.27
CA VAL A 362 -30.04 -6.42 1.38
C VAL A 362 -30.47 -7.69 2.13
N GLY A 363 -31.55 -7.62 2.90
CA GLY A 363 -32.09 -8.80 3.59
C GLY A 363 -32.63 -9.88 2.65
N GLU A 364 -33.20 -9.48 1.51
CA GLU A 364 -33.89 -10.40 0.59
C GLU A 364 -33.40 -10.33 -0.86
N LYS A 365 -33.33 -11.49 -1.52
CA LYS A 365 -32.96 -11.60 -2.96
C LYS A 365 -33.91 -10.81 -3.87
N ARG A 366 -35.17 -10.64 -3.48
CA ARG A 366 -36.15 -9.84 -4.24
C ARG A 366 -35.74 -8.37 -4.27
N ILE A 367 -35.32 -7.80 -3.14
CA ILE A 367 -34.86 -6.41 -3.02
C ILE A 367 -33.66 -6.15 -3.93
N LYS A 368 -32.71 -7.11 -3.98
CA LYS A 368 -31.61 -7.06 -4.95
C LYS A 368 -32.11 -6.91 -6.39
N GLY A 369 -33.15 -7.67 -6.79
CA GLY A 369 -33.78 -7.56 -8.10
C GLY A 369 -34.40 -6.19 -8.38
N ILE A 370 -34.98 -5.56 -7.36
CA ILE A 370 -35.65 -4.25 -7.44
C ILE A 370 -34.65 -3.10 -7.60
N LEU A 371 -33.44 -3.23 -7.07
CA LEU A 371 -32.41 -2.19 -7.18
C LEU A 371 -31.77 -2.09 -8.57
N TYR A 372 -31.76 -3.17 -9.36
CA TYR A 372 -31.09 -3.19 -10.67
C TYR A 372 -31.57 -2.10 -11.65
N PRO A 373 -32.90 -1.84 -11.81
CA PRO A 373 -33.38 -0.76 -12.66
C PRO A 373 -32.93 0.64 -12.25
N TYR A 374 -32.51 0.85 -11.00
CA TYR A 374 -32.02 2.13 -10.49
C TYR A 374 -30.51 2.31 -10.74
N LEU A 375 -29.78 1.25 -11.10
CA LEU A 375 -28.34 1.31 -11.34
C LEU A 375 -28.00 2.16 -12.57
N ARG A 376 -27.17 3.17 -12.38
CA ARG A 376 -26.53 3.94 -13.47
C ARG A 376 -25.07 3.54 -13.62
N VAL A 377 -24.34 3.51 -12.51
CA VAL A 377 -22.96 3.01 -12.42
C VAL A 377 -22.97 1.69 -11.66
N ASN A 378 -22.27 0.68 -12.18
CA ASN A 378 -22.22 -0.67 -11.62
C ASN A 378 -20.79 -1.20 -11.53
N ASN A 379 -19.96 -0.52 -10.72
CA ASN A 379 -18.56 -0.89 -10.45
C ASN A 379 -18.40 -1.59 -9.09
N GLY A 380 -19.50 -1.79 -8.35
CA GLY A 380 -19.54 -2.46 -7.05
C GLY A 380 -20.43 -3.71 -7.05
N SER A 381 -20.99 -4.06 -5.89
CA SER A 381 -21.79 -5.28 -5.75
C SER A 381 -23.05 -5.12 -4.88
N ILE A 382 -24.08 -5.92 -5.17
CA ILE A 382 -25.29 -6.03 -4.34
C ILE A 382 -25.33 -7.44 -3.74
N ILE A 383 -25.27 -7.54 -2.40
CA ILE A 383 -25.11 -8.78 -1.63
C ILE A 383 -26.40 -9.05 -0.84
N VAL A 384 -26.74 -10.33 -0.65
CA VAL A 384 -27.87 -10.72 0.21
C VAL A 384 -27.32 -11.13 1.58
N LYS A 385 -27.84 -10.57 2.68
CA LYS A 385 -27.43 -10.90 4.04
C LYS A 385 -27.42 -12.42 4.25
N GLY A 386 -26.38 -12.93 4.91
CA GLY A 386 -26.24 -14.35 5.20
C GLY A 386 -25.86 -15.24 4.00
N THR A 387 -25.56 -14.66 2.84
CA THR A 387 -24.85 -15.36 1.75
C THR A 387 -23.34 -15.09 1.74
N GLU A 388 -22.85 -14.36 2.75
CA GLU A 388 -21.44 -14.17 3.01
C GLU A 388 -20.87 -15.43 3.65
N GLU A 389 -19.79 -15.98 3.08
CA GLU A 389 -18.95 -16.93 3.79
C GLU A 389 -18.23 -16.19 4.93
N GLU A 390 -18.82 -16.15 6.13
CA GLU A 390 -18.11 -15.74 7.34
C GLU A 390 -17.04 -16.79 7.67
N LEU A 391 -15.91 -16.70 7.00
CA LEU A 391 -14.70 -17.41 7.40
C LEU A 391 -14.02 -16.54 8.47
N ALA A 392 -14.00 -17.03 9.70
CA ALA A 392 -13.16 -16.47 10.76
C ALA A 392 -11.68 -16.67 10.39
N GLY A 393 -11.17 -15.82 9.51
CA GLY A 393 -9.82 -15.87 8.97
C GLY A 393 -8.91 -14.89 9.68
N ILE A 394 -7.65 -15.28 9.86
CA ILE A 394 -6.57 -14.34 10.07
C ILE A 394 -6.25 -13.78 8.68
N GLY A 395 -6.37 -12.46 8.50
CA GLY A 395 -5.99 -11.78 7.26
C GLY A 395 -4.49 -11.95 6.93
N ASN A 396 -3.99 -11.22 5.94
CA ASN A 396 -2.57 -11.33 5.55
C ASN A 396 -1.59 -11.15 6.74
N VAL A 397 -0.65 -12.09 6.87
CA VAL A 397 0.33 -12.13 7.96
C VAL A 397 1.74 -11.92 7.41
N GLY A 398 2.52 -11.03 8.00
CA GLY A 398 3.93 -10.81 7.59
C GLY A 398 4.82 -12.02 7.88
N MET A 399 4.78 -12.52 9.12
CA MET A 399 5.51 -13.71 9.57
C MET A 399 4.59 -14.60 10.40
N LEU A 400 4.53 -15.87 10.05
CA LEU A 400 3.82 -16.91 10.80
C LEU A 400 4.82 -17.95 11.27
N SER A 401 5.04 -18.04 12.58
CA SER A 401 5.81 -19.13 13.20
C SER A 401 4.86 -20.20 13.73
N LEU A 402 5.14 -21.46 13.40
CA LEU A 402 4.35 -22.62 13.82
C LEU A 402 5.03 -23.42 14.93
#